data_AF-A0ABD0KF25-F1
#
_entry.id   AF-A0ABD0KF25-F1
#
_cell.length_a   1.000
_cell.length_b   1.000
_cell.length_c   1.000
_cell.angle_alpha   90.00
_cell.angle_beta   90.00
_cell.angle_gamma   90.00
#
_symmetry.space_group_name_H-M   'P 1'
#
loop_
_entity.id
_entity.type
_entity.pdbx_description
1 polymer ?
#
loop_
_entity_poly.entity_id
_entity_poly.type
_entity_poly.pdbx_seq_one_letter_code
_entity_poly.pdbx_strand_id
1 'polypeptide(L)'
;NTNPYFVSYIRKHSSPADLRYVDGIWIQACMQIGRGLTMFVGGMIEQKLGPKLACLTGSWILSAGVLMTYFTVQTNFLTSVLTYGVVFGIGCGIAYPTPITCALRWFPDHPGLICGLIFLGFGMGSIIFNQVITFYLNPANLLPDLKQHDDM
;
A
#
# COMPACT_ATOMS: atom_id res chain seq x y z
N ASN A 1 -6.31 -2.75 -7.92
CA ASN A 1 -6.02 -3.86 -6.98
C ASN A 1 -4.71 -4.50 -7.42
N THR A 2 -3.63 -4.33 -6.67
CA THR A 2 -2.27 -4.74 -7.09
C THR A 2 -1.89 -6.16 -6.63
N ASN A 3 -2.72 -6.79 -5.79
CA ASN A 3 -2.48 -8.14 -5.27
C ASN A 3 -2.15 -9.20 -6.34
N PRO A 4 -2.89 -9.30 -7.47
CA PRO A 4 -2.61 -10.33 -8.48
C PRO A 4 -1.21 -10.21 -9.09
N TYR A 5 -0.73 -8.98 -9.28
CA TYR A 5 0.59 -8.73 -9.84
C TYR A 5 1.72 -9.09 -8.87
N PHE A 6 1.54 -8.78 -7.59
CA PHE A 6 2.49 -9.18 -6.54
C PHE A 6 2.63 -10.70 -6.46
N VAL A 7 1.51 -11.42 -6.43
CA VAL A 7 1.51 -12.89 -6.35
C VAL A 7 2.11 -13.52 -7.62
N SER A 8 1.78 -12.99 -8.80
CA SER A 8 2.36 -13.44 -10.07
C SER A 8 3.87 -13.24 -10.12
N TYR A 9 4.37 -12.09 -9.68
CA TYR A 9 5.81 -11.79 -9.67
C TYR A 9 6.58 -12.72 -8.72
N ILE A 10 6.03 -12.93 -7.51
CA ILE A 10 6.63 -13.82 -6.50
C ILE A 10 6.64 -15.26 -7.01
N ARG A 11 5.58 -15.73 -7.66
CA ARG A 11 5.55 -17.07 -8.29
C ARG A 11 6.66 -17.27 -9.32
N LYS A 12 7.03 -16.22 -10.06
CA LYS A 12 8.08 -16.28 -11.08
C LYS A 12 9.50 -16.30 -10.50
N HIS A 13 9.73 -15.67 -9.34
CA HIS A 13 11.08 -15.44 -8.80
C HIS A 13 11.39 -16.15 -7.47
N SER A 14 10.38 -16.56 -6.70
CA SER A 14 10.54 -17.26 -5.42
C SER A 14 9.77 -18.58 -5.47
N SER A 15 10.49 -19.70 -5.41
CA SER A 15 9.94 -21.05 -5.23
C SER A 15 9.28 -21.16 -3.86
N PRO A 16 7.94 -21.05 -3.80
CA PRO A 16 7.12 -22.24 -3.57
C PRO A 16 6.10 -22.41 -4.70
N ALA A 17 6.07 -23.61 -5.29
CA ALA A 17 5.16 -23.97 -6.39
C ALA A 17 3.66 -23.91 -6.04
N ASP A 18 3.31 -23.62 -4.79
CA ASP A 18 1.94 -23.70 -4.24
C ASP A 18 1.40 -22.35 -3.74
N LEU A 19 2.03 -21.22 -4.09
CA LEU A 19 1.55 -19.90 -3.69
C LEU A 19 0.21 -19.57 -4.38
N ARG A 20 -0.86 -19.56 -3.59
CA ARG A 20 -2.22 -19.27 -4.04
C ARG A 20 -2.48 -17.76 -3.97
N TYR A 21 -3.43 -17.27 -4.76
CA TYR A 21 -3.84 -15.86 -4.73
C TYR A 21 -4.28 -15.40 -3.33
N VAL A 22 -4.84 -16.33 -2.54
CA VAL A 22 -5.22 -16.11 -1.14
C VAL A 22 -4.03 -15.77 -0.25
N ASP A 23 -2.81 -16.18 -0.59
CA ASP A 23 -1.63 -15.92 0.23
C ASP A 23 -1.20 -14.45 0.14
N GLY A 24 -1.49 -13.78 -0.99
CA GLY A 24 -1.28 -12.34 -1.14
C GLY A 24 -2.17 -11.49 -0.23
N ILE A 25 -3.30 -12.04 0.26
CA ILE A 25 -4.17 -11.37 1.24
C ILE A 25 -3.42 -11.14 2.55
N TRP A 26 -2.51 -12.04 2.94
CA TRP A 26 -1.71 -11.87 4.16
C TRP A 26 -0.80 -10.64 4.11
N ILE A 27 -0.22 -10.34 2.95
CA ILE A 27 0.59 -9.12 2.76
C ILE A 27 -0.27 -7.88 3.01
N GLN A 28 -1.47 -7.84 2.43
CA GLN A 28 -2.38 -6.70 2.63
C GLN A 28 -2.93 -6.63 4.06
N ALA A 29 -3.21 -7.77 4.69
CA ALA A 29 -3.66 -7.82 6.07
C ALA A 29 -2.58 -7.27 7.02
N CYS A 30 -1.33 -7.73 6.88
CA CYS A 30 -0.20 -7.20 7.65
C CYS A 30 0.01 -5.71 7.41
N MET A 31 -0.15 -5.24 6.18
CA MET A 31 -0.10 -3.81 5.85
C MET A 31 -1.18 -3.01 6.58
N GLN A 32 -2.42 -3.49 6.59
CA GLN A 32 -3.54 -2.81 7.25
C GLN A 32 -3.37 -2.78 8.78
N ILE A 33 -2.88 -3.89 9.36
CA ILE A 33 -2.57 -3.97 10.79
C ILE A 33 -1.44 -3.00 11.14
N GLY A 34 -0.33 -3.03 10.41
CA GLY A 34 0.80 -2.13 10.60
C GLY A 34 0.38 -0.66 10.49
N ARG A 35 -0.47 -0.36 9.51
CA ARG A 35 -1.04 0.98 9.32
C ARG A 35 -1.92 1.41 10.49
N GLY A 36 -2.80 0.52 10.96
CA GLY A 36 -3.69 0.78 12.10
C GLY A 36 -2.94 1.04 13.40
N LEU A 37 -1.94 0.21 13.72
CA LEU A 37 -1.12 0.38 14.92
C LEU A 37 -0.31 1.68 14.88
N THR A 38 0.23 2.03 13.71
CA THR A 38 1.11 3.20 13.58
C THR A 38 0.34 4.51 13.44
N MET A 39 -0.95 4.47 13.09
CA MET A 39 -1.79 5.67 12.96
C MET A 39 -1.83 6.49 14.27
N PHE A 40 -1.84 5.81 15.42
CA PHE A 40 -1.75 6.47 16.73
C PHE A 40 -0.42 7.23 16.89
N VAL A 41 0.69 6.58 16.54
CA VAL A 41 2.04 7.18 16.56
C VAL A 41 2.12 8.36 15.60
N GLY A 42 1.54 8.24 14.40
CA GLY A 42 1.43 9.32 13.41
C GLY A 42 0.74 10.56 13.98
N GLY A 43 -0.38 10.38 14.68
CA GLY A 43 -1.08 11.48 15.35
C GLY A 43 -0.25 12.15 16.45
N MET A 44 0.52 11.39 17.22
CA MET A 44 1.43 11.94 18.23
C MET A 44 2.59 12.74 17.61
N ILE A 45 3.17 12.22 16.52
CA ILE A 45 4.23 12.87 15.75
C ILE A 45 3.71 14.18 15.16
N GLU A 46 2.50 14.17 14.59
CA GLU A 46 1.86 15.37 14.02
C GLU A 46 1.67 16.46 15.07
N GLN A 47 1.21 16.12 16.28
CA GLN A 47 1.01 17.09 17.36
C GLN A 47 2.34 17.70 17.86
N LYS A 48 3.43 16.93 17.88
CA LYS A 48 4.73 17.37 18.40
C LYS A 48 5.61 18.09 17.39
N LEU A 49 5.69 17.57 16.16
CA LEU A 49 6.61 18.02 15.11
C LEU A 49 5.91 18.85 14.03
N GLY A 50 4.58 18.95 14.10
CA GLY A 50 3.76 19.63 13.13
C GLY A 50 3.44 18.79 11.88
N PRO A 51 2.42 19.18 11.11
CA PRO A 51 1.89 18.37 10.01
C PRO A 51 2.87 18.21 8.85
N LYS A 52 3.70 19.21 8.58
CA LYS A 52 4.65 19.16 7.45
C LYS A 52 5.73 18.09 7.65
N LEU A 53 6.34 18.05 8.84
CA LEU A 53 7.42 17.10 9.16
C LEU A 53 6.88 15.68 9.36
N ALA A 54 5.66 15.54 9.90
CA ALA A 54 4.99 14.24 10.02
C ALA A 54 4.72 13.62 8.64
N CYS A 55 4.15 14.39 7.70
CA CYS A 55 3.98 13.95 6.31
C CYS A 55 5.32 13.59 5.66
N LEU A 56 6.34 14.45 5.78
CA LEU A 56 7.63 14.22 5.15
C LEU A 56 8.27 12.90 5.64
N THR A 57 8.35 12.71 6.96
CA THR A 57 8.96 11.50 7.55
C THR A 57 8.18 10.23 7.19
N GLY A 58 6.84 10.28 7.22
CA GLY A 58 6.01 9.17 6.78
C GLY A 58 6.19 8.84 5.29
N SER A 59 6.25 9.84 4.41
CA SER A 59 6.51 9.66 2.98
C SER A 59 7.90 9.08 2.69
N TRP A 60 8.93 9.49 3.44
CA TRP A 60 10.27 8.91 3.34
C TRP A 60 10.28 7.44 3.73
N ILE A 61 9.68 7.09 4.88
CA ILE A 61 9.59 5.70 5.35
C ILE A 61 8.81 4.85 4.36
N LEU A 62 7.70 5.37 3.83
CA LEU A 62 6.89 4.69 2.82
C LEU A 62 7.70 4.43 1.55
N SER A 63 8.41 5.42 1.05
CA SER A 63 9.25 5.29 -0.16
C SER A 63 10.40 4.32 0.06
N ALA A 64 11.06 4.38 1.21
CA ALA A 64 12.10 3.43 1.60
C ALA A 64 11.55 2.00 1.72
N GLY A 65 10.34 1.84 2.23
CA GLY A 65 9.63 0.55 2.30
C GLY A 65 9.41 -0.06 0.93
N VAL A 66 8.87 0.72 -0.03
CA VAL A 66 8.69 0.27 -1.42
C VAL A 66 10.02 -0.09 -2.08
N LEU A 67 11.05 0.74 -1.89
CA LEU A 67 12.38 0.50 -2.44
C LEU A 67 13.02 -0.77 -1.86
N MET A 68 12.86 -1.03 -0.56
CA MET A 68 13.26 -2.28 0.06
C MET A 68 12.49 -3.47 -0.51
N THR A 69 11.18 -3.34 -0.72
CA THR A 69 10.36 -4.40 -1.32
C THR A 69 10.85 -4.81 -2.70
N TYR A 70 11.33 -3.87 -3.52
CA TYR A 70 11.91 -4.19 -4.83
C TYR A 70 13.10 -5.16 -4.74
N PHE A 71 13.95 -5.04 -3.72
CA PHE A 71 15.07 -5.95 -3.51
C PHE A 71 14.66 -7.26 -2.85
N THR A 72 13.74 -7.22 -1.88
CA THR A 72 13.37 -8.39 -1.07
C THR A 72 12.38 -9.34 -1.77
N VAL A 73 11.65 -8.85 -2.78
CA VAL A 73 10.71 -9.65 -3.56
C VAL A 73 11.38 -10.79 -4.34
N GLN A 74 12.69 -10.71 -4.56
CA GLN A 74 13.46 -11.73 -5.27
C GLN A 74 14.03 -12.81 -4.33
N THR A 75 14.09 -12.58 -3.03
CA THR A 75 14.78 -13.46 -2.08
C THR A 75 13.83 -14.40 -1.35
N ASN A 76 12.76 -13.86 -0.74
CA ASN A 76 11.85 -14.63 0.11
C ASN A 76 10.47 -13.96 0.24
N PHE A 77 9.40 -14.77 0.23
CA PHE A 77 8.02 -14.32 0.48
C PHE A 77 7.88 -13.66 1.85
N LEU A 78 8.45 -14.27 2.89
CA LEU A 78 8.35 -13.78 4.27
C LEU A 78 9.01 -12.40 4.45
N THR A 79 10.16 -12.18 3.80
CA THR A 79 10.86 -10.89 3.82
C THR A 79 10.11 -9.81 3.04
N SER A 80 9.39 -10.21 1.99
CA SER A 80 8.48 -9.32 1.23
C SER A 80 7.29 -8.89 2.09
N VAL A 81 6.70 -9.82 2.87
CA VAL A 81 5.64 -9.53 3.84
C VAL A 81 6.15 -8.56 4.91
N LEU A 82 7.38 -8.72 5.40
CA LEU A 82 7.93 -7.86 6.44
C LEU A 82 8.21 -6.44 5.90
N THR A 83 8.83 -6.32 4.73
CA THR A 83 9.13 -5.01 4.14
C THR A 83 7.86 -4.29 3.66
N TYR A 84 7.02 -4.95 2.85
CA TYR A 84 5.82 -4.33 2.28
C TYR A 84 4.63 -4.30 3.24
N GLY A 85 4.53 -5.26 4.16
CA GLY A 85 3.48 -5.26 5.18
C GLY A 85 3.83 -4.33 6.33
N VAL A 86 5.01 -4.50 6.93
CA VAL A 86 5.36 -3.79 8.17
C VAL A 86 5.93 -2.41 7.87
N VAL A 87 7.01 -2.30 7.08
CA VAL A 87 7.69 -1.00 6.88
C VAL A 87 6.82 -0.02 6.09
N PHE A 88 6.24 -0.49 4.98
CA PHE A 88 5.30 0.33 4.21
C PHE A 88 4.00 0.62 4.99
N GLY A 89 3.48 -0.34 5.76
CA GLY A 89 2.35 -0.14 6.65
C GLY A 89 2.60 0.95 7.70
N ILE A 90 3.77 0.94 8.34
CA ILE A 90 4.22 1.96 9.29
C ILE A 90 4.29 3.33 8.62
N GLY A 91 4.98 3.46 7.48
CA GLY A 91 5.09 4.72 6.76
C GLY A 91 3.73 5.29 6.34
N CYS A 92 2.83 4.43 5.87
CA CYS A 92 1.47 4.81 5.52
C CYS A 92 0.68 5.26 6.77
N GLY A 93 0.85 4.59 7.91
CA GLY A 93 0.17 4.94 9.16
C GLY A 93 0.58 6.31 9.70
N ILE A 94 1.83 6.72 9.47
CA ILE A 94 2.32 8.05 9.87
C ILE A 94 1.80 9.14 8.91
N ALA A 95 1.92 8.91 7.59
CA ALA A 95 1.60 9.93 6.59
C ALA A 95 0.10 10.12 6.34
N TYR A 96 -0.70 9.05 6.45
CA TYR A 96 -2.12 9.05 6.08
C TYR A 96 -3.02 9.96 6.94
N PRO A 97 -2.94 9.95 8.30
CA PRO A 97 -3.83 10.77 9.12
C PRO A 97 -3.56 12.27 9.00
N THR A 98 -2.31 12.67 8.78
CA THR A 98 -1.87 14.07 8.83
C THR A 98 -2.58 15.05 7.87
N PRO A 99 -2.78 14.74 6.56
CA PRO A 99 -3.52 15.64 5.68
C PRO A 99 -5.01 15.70 6.06
N ILE A 100 -5.58 14.61 6.58
CA ILE A 100 -6.98 14.53 6.98
C ILE A 100 -7.24 15.44 8.18
N THR A 101 -6.43 15.31 9.23
CA THR A 101 -6.50 16.15 10.43
C THR A 101 -6.22 17.62 10.12
N CYS A 102 -5.28 17.91 9.21
CA CYS A 102 -4.99 19.27 8.76
C CYS A 102 -6.20 19.90 8.03
N ALA A 103 -6.82 19.18 7.10
CA ALA A 103 -7.99 19.66 6.36
C ALA A 103 -9.20 19.91 7.28
N LEU A 104 -9.43 19.02 8.25
CA LEU A 104 -10.49 19.18 9.24
C LEU A 104 -10.27 20.37 10.17
N ARG A 105 -9.01 20.67 10.53
CA ARG A 105 -8.67 21.86 11.33
C ARG A 105 -8.86 23.16 10.53
N TRP A 106 -8.70 23.12 9.20
CA TRP A 106 -8.83 24.31 8.37
C TRP A 106 -10.28 24.71 8.12
N PHE A 107 -11.21 23.75 8.16
CA PHE A 107 -12.64 23.98 7.96
C PHE A 107 -13.48 23.25 9.02
N PRO A 108 -13.57 23.80 10.24
CA PRO A 108 -14.29 23.16 11.34
C PRO A 108 -15.81 23.17 11.18
N ASP A 109 -16.37 24.05 10.34
CA ASP A 109 -17.82 24.25 10.21
C ASP A 109 -18.52 23.08 9.48
N HIS A 110 -17.81 22.36 8.61
CA HIS A 110 -18.38 21.31 7.76
C HIS A 110 -17.48 20.06 7.66
N PRO A 111 -17.19 19.38 8.79
CA PRO A 111 -16.26 18.24 8.81
C PRO A 111 -16.73 17.08 7.93
N GLY A 112 -18.04 16.86 7.82
CA GLY A 112 -18.63 15.80 6.99
C GLY A 112 -18.40 16.00 5.48
N LEU A 113 -18.56 17.24 4.98
CA LEU A 113 -18.36 17.55 3.56
C LEU A 113 -16.89 17.38 3.15
N ILE A 114 -15.96 17.81 4.00
CA ILE A 114 -14.52 17.70 3.75
C ILE A 114 -14.07 16.24 3.76
N CYS A 115 -14.49 15.48 4.78
CA CYS A 115 -14.23 14.04 4.82
C CYS A 115 -14.77 13.37 3.55
N GLY A 116 -16.01 13.68 3.16
CA GLY A 116 -16.62 13.18 1.93
C GLY A 116 -15.77 13.47 0.69
N LEU A 117 -15.27 14.70 0.55
CA LEU A 117 -14.41 15.10 -0.57
C LEU A 117 -13.05 14.37 -0.56
N ILE A 118 -12.45 14.20 0.61
CA ILE A 118 -11.19 13.46 0.78
C ILE A 118 -11.38 12.00 0.36
N PHE A 119 -12.43 11.34 0.83
CA PHE A 119 -12.73 9.94 0.48
C PHE A 119 -13.14 9.79 -0.98
N LEU A 120 -13.84 10.77 -1.56
CA LEU A 120 -14.13 10.81 -2.99
C LEU A 120 -12.84 10.85 -3.81
N GLY A 121 -11.89 11.73 -3.44
CA GLY A 121 -10.57 11.80 -4.08
C GLY A 121 -9.79 10.49 -3.98
N PHE A 122 -9.81 9.85 -2.80
CA PHE A 122 -9.21 8.53 -2.61
C PHE A 122 -9.83 7.46 -3.53
N GLY A 123 -11.15 7.45 -3.67
CA GLY A 123 -11.88 6.54 -4.56
C GLY A 123 -11.53 6.76 -6.03
N MET A 124 -11.60 8.02 -6.51
CA MET A 124 -11.24 8.38 -7.88
C MET A 124 -9.78 8.05 -8.20
N GLY A 125 -8.87 8.33 -7.27
CA GLY A 125 -7.46 7.96 -7.40
C GLY A 125 -7.27 6.46 -7.62
N SER A 126 -7.95 5.63 -6.83
CA SER A 126 -7.90 4.17 -6.98
C SER A 126 -8.32 3.71 -8.38
N ILE A 127 -9.36 4.31 -8.97
CA ILE A 127 -9.81 3.97 -10.33
C ILE A 127 -8.72 4.29 -11.36
N ILE A 128 -8.18 5.51 -11.33
CA ILE A 128 -7.16 5.95 -12.29
C ILE A 128 -5.89 5.10 -12.16
N PHE A 129 -5.38 4.93 -10.94
CA PHE A 129 -4.18 4.14 -10.70
C PHE A 129 -4.36 2.67 -11.09
N ASN A 130 -5.53 2.08 -10.85
CA ASN A 130 -5.78 0.70 -11.25
C ASN A 130 -5.73 0.51 -12.78
N GLN A 131 -6.21 1.50 -13.54
CA GLN A 131 -6.09 1.45 -15.01
C GLN A 131 -4.66 1.65 -15.49
N VAL A 132 -3.92 2.58 -14.89
CA VAL A 132 -2.50 2.79 -15.22
C VAL A 132 -1.67 1.53 -14.92
N ILE A 133 -1.89 0.91 -13.75
CA ILE A 133 -1.20 -0.33 -13.34
C ILE A 133 -1.52 -1.45 -14.32
N THR A 134 -2.79 -1.64 -14.67
CA THR A 134 -3.20 -2.72 -15.57
C THR A 134 -2.66 -2.49 -16.98
N PHE A 135 -2.71 -1.26 -17.49
CA PHE A 135 -2.14 -0.92 -18.79
C PHE A 135 -0.63 -1.22 -18.89
N TYR A 136 0.13 -0.92 -17.83
CA TYR A 136 1.59 -1.13 -17.84
C TYR A 136 2.01 -2.57 -17.53
N LEU A 137 1.37 -3.23 -16.56
CA LEU A 137 1.74 -4.58 -16.12
C LEU A 137 1.01 -5.71 -16.87
N ASN A 138 -0.17 -5.44 -17.42
CA ASN A 138 -1.01 -6.44 -18.06
C ASN A 138 -1.78 -5.85 -19.25
N PRO A 139 -1.07 -5.47 -20.33
CA PRO A 139 -1.70 -4.86 -21.51
C PRO A 139 -2.70 -5.80 -22.20
N ALA A 140 -2.57 -7.12 -22.00
CA ALA A 140 -3.47 -8.14 -22.55
C ALA A 140 -4.64 -8.50 -21.62
N ASN A 141 -4.77 -7.85 -20.46
CA ASN A 141 -5.80 -8.06 -19.45
C ASN A 141 -6.04 -9.56 -19.10
N LEU A 142 -4.95 -10.32 -18.99
CA LEU A 142 -4.99 -11.74 -18.69
C LEU A 142 -5.54 -11.98 -17.28
N LEU A 143 -6.43 -12.97 -17.17
CA LEU A 143 -6.97 -13.43 -15.89
C LEU A 143 -5.84 -14.06 -15.05
N PRO A 144 -5.82 -13.82 -13.72
CA PRO A 144 -4.75 -14.30 -12.83
C PRO A 144 -4.72 -15.83 -12.61
N ASP A 145 -5.56 -16.60 -13.30
CA ASP A 145 -5.78 -18.04 -13.09
C ASP A 145 -5.10 -18.97 -14.11
N LEU A 146 -4.25 -18.46 -15.00
CA LEU A 146 -3.52 -19.36 -15.90
C LEU A 146 -2.41 -20.08 -15.11
N LYS A 147 -2.63 -21.38 -14.85
CA LYS A 147 -1.52 -22.34 -14.75
C LYS A 147 -0.72 -22.18 -16.04
N GLN A 148 0.43 -21.53 -15.94
CA GLN A 148 1.38 -21.46 -17.04
C GLN A 148 2.09 -22.81 -17.14
N HIS A 149 1.36 -23.82 -17.60
CA HIS A 149 1.88 -25.15 -17.89
C HIS A 149 0.99 -25.77 -18.96
N ASP A 150 1.23 -25.38 -20.21
CA ASP A 150 0.93 -26.10 -21.46
C ASP A 150 1.22 -25.14 -22.62
N ASP A 151 2.51 -24.85 -22.88
CA ASP A 151 3.06 -24.46 -24.21
C ASP A 151 4.50 -23.93 -24.06
N MET A 152 5.44 -24.86 -23.85
CA MET A 152 6.77 -25.00 -24.49
C MET A 152 7.63 -25.98 -23.71
#